data_AF-A0A9P1MM93-F1
#
_entry.id   AF-A0A9P1MM93-F1
#
_cell.length_a   1.000
_cell.length_b   1.000
_cell.length_c   1.000
_cell.angle_alpha   90.00
_cell.angle_beta   90.00
_cell.angle_gamma   90.00
#
_symmetry.space_group_name_H-M   'P 1'
#
loop_
_entity.id
_entity.type
_entity.pdbx_description
1 polymer ?
#
loop_
_entity_poly.entity_id
_entity_poly.type
_entity_poly.pdbx_seq_one_letter_code
_entity_poly.pdbx_strand_id
1 'polypeptide(L)'
;MARGNQRDLAREKNLKKQNEAKKKAGANQKDGNAGLSTDARMNRDAEAMRIKQQKALEKKQEEDAKAAGQAKKVAKVDPLKM
;
A
#
# COMPACT_ATOMS: atom_id res chain seq x y z
N MET A 1 4.47 31.76 35.94
CA MET A 1 4.58 30.42 35.30
C MET A 1 3.25 29.84 34.77
N ALA A 2 2.17 30.63 34.60
CA ALA A 2 0.85 30.11 34.16
C ALA A 2 0.45 30.44 32.70
N ARG A 3 1.38 30.95 31.88
CA ARG A 3 1.12 31.36 30.48
C ARG A 3 1.84 30.52 29.41
N GLY A 4 2.91 29.80 29.78
CA GLY A 4 3.64 28.90 28.87
C GLY A 4 2.76 27.71 28.46
N ASN A 5 2.14 27.05 29.44
CA ASN A 5 1.26 25.91 29.22
C ASN A 5 0.03 26.25 28.33
N GLN A 6 -0.57 27.44 28.50
CA GLN A 6 -1.70 27.85 27.65
C GLN A 6 -1.28 28.12 26.19
N ARG A 7 -0.08 28.66 25.97
CA ARG A 7 0.44 28.91 24.62
C ARG A 7 0.79 27.62 23.91
N ASP A 8 1.41 26.68 24.61
CA ASP A 8 1.73 25.35 24.08
C ASP A 8 0.46 24.58 23.74
N LEU A 9 -0.52 24.57 24.65
CA LEU A 9 -1.82 23.94 24.43
C LEU A 9 -2.62 24.57 23.28
N ALA A 10 -2.50 25.90 23.07
CA ALA A 10 -3.10 26.57 21.92
C ALA A 10 -2.39 26.18 20.60
N ARG A 11 -1.06 26.07 20.60
CA ARG A 11 -0.30 25.57 19.44
C ARG A 11 -0.67 24.13 19.10
N GLU A 12 -0.76 23.26 20.09
CA GLU A 12 -1.18 21.87 19.91
C GLU A 12 -2.60 21.78 19.34
N LYS A 13 -3.55 22.55 19.88
CA LYS A 13 -4.92 22.62 19.36
C LYS A 13 -4.95 23.11 17.90
N ASN A 14 -4.16 24.12 17.57
CA ASN A 14 -4.09 24.64 16.20
C ASN A 14 -3.45 23.62 15.25
N LEU A 15 -2.38 22.96 15.66
CA LEU A 15 -1.74 21.91 14.89
C LEU A 15 -2.69 20.73 14.67
N LYS A 16 -3.41 20.31 15.72
CA LYS A 16 -4.43 19.26 15.65
C LYS A 16 -5.54 19.64 14.67
N LYS A 17 -6.07 20.86 14.74
CA LYS A 17 -7.07 21.37 13.79
C LYS A 17 -6.56 21.39 12.35
N GLN A 18 -5.31 21.84 12.11
CA GLN A 18 -4.71 21.82 10.77
C GLN A 18 -4.57 20.39 10.25
N ASN A 19 -4.12 19.46 11.09
CA ASN A 19 -3.98 18.05 10.72
C ASN A 19 -5.34 17.39 10.44
N GLU A 20 -6.38 17.71 11.21
CA GLU A 20 -7.75 17.26 10.96
C GLU A 20 -8.32 17.85 9.66
N ALA A 21 -8.04 19.12 9.37
CA ALA A 21 -8.45 19.75 8.11
C ALA A 21 -7.78 19.08 6.91
N LYS A 22 -6.48 18.76 7.00
CA LYS A 22 -5.76 17.99 5.97
C LYS A 22 -6.35 16.59 5.77
N LYS A 23 -6.76 15.90 6.84
CA LYS A 23 -7.43 14.59 6.74
C LYS A 23 -8.80 14.66 6.07
N LYS A 24 -9.55 15.74 6.33
CA LYS A 24 -10.88 16.00 5.75
C LYS A 24 -10.82 16.62 4.35
N ALA A 25 -9.63 17.01 3.87
CA ALA A 25 -9.47 17.60 2.56
C ALA A 25 -9.94 16.62 1.47
N GLY A 26 -10.72 17.13 0.51
CA GLY A 26 -11.24 16.33 -0.59
C GLY A 26 -10.12 15.73 -1.43
N ALA A 27 -10.45 14.75 -2.29
CA ALA A 27 -9.46 14.03 -3.09
C ALA A 27 -8.55 14.92 -3.94
N ASN A 28 -8.99 16.13 -4.31
CA ASN A 28 -8.19 17.12 -5.05
C ASN A 28 -7.13 17.84 -4.21
N GLN A 29 -7.33 17.93 -2.89
CA GLN A 29 -6.49 18.70 -1.98
C GLN A 29 -5.51 17.82 -1.19
N LYS A 30 -5.54 16.50 -1.41
CA LYS A 30 -4.55 15.58 -0.83
C LYS A 30 -3.20 15.80 -1.53
N ASP A 31 -2.12 15.78 -0.76
CA ASP A 31 -0.78 16.17 -1.22
C ASP A 31 -0.30 15.43 -2.49
N GLY A 32 -0.73 14.18 -2.70
CA GLY A 32 -0.40 13.39 -3.90
C GLY A 32 -1.31 13.63 -5.13
N ASN A 33 -2.36 14.42 -4.97
CA ASN A 33 -3.42 14.65 -5.96
C ASN A 33 -3.55 16.13 -6.35
N ALA A 34 -2.87 17.02 -5.63
CA ALA A 34 -2.84 18.44 -5.94
C ALA A 34 -2.32 18.67 -7.37
N GLY A 35 -3.08 19.44 -8.17
CA GLY A 35 -2.71 19.75 -9.55
C GLY A 35 -2.96 18.63 -10.58
N LEU A 36 -3.39 17.44 -10.16
CA LEU A 36 -3.77 16.37 -11.09
C LEU A 36 -5.24 16.48 -11.51
N SER A 37 -5.50 16.34 -12.81
CA SER A 37 -6.85 16.13 -13.34
C SER A 37 -7.43 14.80 -12.85
N THR A 38 -8.74 14.64 -12.97
CA THR A 38 -9.44 13.38 -12.66
C THR A 38 -8.87 12.22 -13.48
N ASP A 39 -8.64 12.43 -14.76
CA ASP A 39 -8.20 11.39 -15.70
C ASP A 39 -6.78 10.91 -15.37
N ALA A 40 -5.88 11.84 -15.01
CA ALA A 40 -4.52 11.50 -14.62
C ALA A 40 -4.49 10.65 -13.33
N ARG A 41 -5.45 10.83 -12.41
CA ARG A 41 -5.58 9.99 -11.21
C ARG A 41 -6.11 8.61 -11.54
N MET A 42 -7.13 8.54 -12.40
CA MET A 42 -7.68 7.27 -12.86
C MET A 42 -6.61 6.43 -13.58
N ASN A 43 -5.78 7.05 -14.42
CA ASN A 43 -4.68 6.37 -15.09
C ASN A 43 -3.64 5.84 -14.11
N ARG A 44 -3.26 6.64 -13.10
CA ARG A 44 -2.33 6.21 -12.04
C ARG A 44 -2.87 5.02 -11.25
N ASP A 45 -4.14 5.07 -10.86
CA ASP A 45 -4.78 3.99 -10.11
C ASP A 45 -4.88 2.71 -10.96
N ALA A 46 -5.17 2.86 -12.26
CA ALA A 46 -5.18 1.75 -13.21
C ALA A 46 -3.78 1.12 -13.41
N GLU A 47 -2.73 1.92 -13.51
CA GLU A 47 -1.34 1.43 -13.60
C GLU A 47 -0.94 0.66 -12.34
N ALA A 48 -1.24 1.18 -11.16
CA ALA A 48 -0.99 0.50 -9.89
C ALA A 48 -1.69 -0.87 -9.83
N MET A 49 -2.92 -0.95 -10.34
CA MET A 49 -3.68 -2.21 -10.43
C MET A 49 -3.07 -3.18 -11.44
N ARG A 50 -2.63 -2.72 -12.61
CA ARG A 50 -1.94 -3.57 -13.59
C ARG A 50 -0.65 -4.16 -13.01
N ILE A 51 0.16 -3.33 -12.35
CA ILE A 51 1.40 -3.78 -11.70
C ILE A 51 1.09 -4.80 -10.60
N LYS A 52 0.03 -4.58 -9.81
CA LYS A 52 -0.39 -5.52 -8.77
C LYS A 52 -0.81 -6.87 -9.35
N GLN A 53 -1.53 -6.87 -10.47
CA GLN A 53 -1.94 -8.10 -11.15
C GLN A 53 -0.73 -8.84 -11.72
N GLN A 54 0.19 -8.14 -12.38
CA GLN A 54 1.44 -8.74 -12.90
C GLN A 54 2.23 -9.40 -11.78
N LYS A 55 2.46 -8.69 -10.67
CA LYS A 55 3.16 -9.25 -9.49
C LYS A 55 2.43 -10.44 -8.87
N ALA A 56 1.09 -10.43 -8.88
CA ALA A 56 0.32 -11.56 -8.37
C ALA A 56 0.45 -12.80 -9.27
N LEU A 57 0.47 -12.60 -10.59
CA LEU A 57 0.69 -13.67 -11.57
C LEU A 57 2.11 -14.23 -11.46
N GLU A 58 3.14 -13.38 -11.37
CA GLU A 58 4.53 -13.78 -11.16
C GLU A 58 4.68 -14.64 -9.88
N LYS A 59 4.13 -14.18 -8.76
CA LYS A 59 4.14 -14.95 -7.51
C LYS A 59 3.43 -16.29 -7.66
N LYS A 60 2.30 -16.33 -8.36
CA LYS A 60 1.58 -17.59 -8.60
C LYS A 60 2.43 -18.56 -9.43
N GLN A 61 3.10 -18.07 -10.46
CA GLN A 61 4.01 -18.88 -11.29
C GLN A 61 5.20 -19.40 -10.49
N GLU A 62 5.78 -18.59 -9.61
CA GLU A 62 6.86 -19.02 -8.71
C GLU A 62 6.40 -20.10 -7.73
N GLU A 63 5.21 -19.96 -7.14
CA GLU A 63 4.64 -20.95 -6.23
C GLU A 63 4.28 -22.25 -6.96
N ASP A 64 3.70 -22.17 -8.16
CA ASP A 64 3.40 -23.33 -9.01
C ASP A 64 4.69 -24.06 -9.42
N ALA A 65 5.76 -23.33 -9.75
CA ALA A 65 7.07 -23.90 -10.06
C ALA A 65 7.74 -24.58 -8.84
N LYS A 66 7.62 -23.98 -7.65
CA LYS A 66 8.09 -24.59 -6.40
C LYS A 66 7.28 -25.84 -6.05
N ALA A 67 5.95 -25.82 -6.22
CA ALA A 67 5.09 -26.97 -5.99
C ALA A 67 5.41 -28.13 -6.96
N ALA A 68 5.62 -27.84 -8.25
CA ALA A 68 6.05 -28.84 -9.22
C ALA A 68 7.45 -29.42 -8.90
N GLY A 69 8.38 -28.59 -8.44
CA GLY A 69 9.70 -29.03 -7.98
C GLY A 69 9.63 -29.92 -6.74
N GLN A 70 8.75 -29.61 -5.79
CA GLN A 70 8.50 -30.43 -4.60
C GLN A 70 7.83 -31.76 -4.95
N ALA A 71 6.82 -31.75 -5.83
CA ALA A 71 6.15 -32.97 -6.30
C ALA A 71 7.13 -33.95 -6.98
N LYS A 72 8.07 -33.43 -7.80
CA LYS A 72 9.13 -34.25 -8.43
C LYS A 72 10.08 -34.87 -7.40
N LYS A 73 10.42 -34.17 -6.32
CA LYS A 73 11.27 -34.70 -5.24
C LYS A 73 10.54 -35.81 -4.47
N VAL A 74 9.28 -35.59 -4.12
CA VAL A 74 8.45 -36.59 -3.44
C VAL A 74 8.28 -37.85 -4.30
N ALA A 75 8.04 -37.69 -5.60
CA ALA A 75 7.92 -38.83 -6.52
C ALA A 75 9.25 -39.61 -6.71
N LYS A 76 10.40 -38.95 -6.55
CA LYS A 76 11.72 -39.61 -6.64
C LYS A 76 12.10 -40.32 -5.34
N VAL A 77 11.62 -39.84 -4.20
CA VAL A 77 11.77 -40.48 -2.89
C VAL A 77 10.50 -41.29 -2.60
N ASP A 78 10.19 -42.23 -3.49
CA ASP A 78 9.10 -43.19 -3.26
C ASP A 78 9.67 -44.38 -2.46
N PRO A 79 9.38 -44.50 -1.15
CA PRO A 79 9.95 -45.54 -0.28
C PRO A 79 9.47 -46.96 -0.64
N LEU A 80 8.51 -47.11 -1.56
CA LEU A 80 8.06 -48.40 -2.09
C LEU A 80 8.82 -48.84 -3.37
N LYS A 81 9.69 -47.98 -3.92
CA LYS A 81 10.52 -48.27 -5.11
C LYS A 81 12.02 -48.40 -4.81
N MET A 82 12.43 -48.30 -3.55
CA MET A 82 13.79 -48.56 -3.07
C MET A 82 13.89 -49.99 -2.55
#